data_AF-A0AAV3NGP0-F1
#
_entry.id   AF-A0AAV3NGP0-F1
#
_cell.length_a   1.000
_cell.length_b   1.000
_cell.length_c   1.000
_cell.angle_alpha   90.00
_cell.angle_beta   90.00
_cell.angle_gamma   90.00
#
_symmetry.space_group_name_H-M   'P 1'
#
loop_
_entity.id
_entity.type
_entity.pdbx_description
1 polymer ?
#
loop_
_entity_poly.entity_id
_entity_poly.type
_entity_poly.pdbx_seq_one_letter_code
_entity_poly.pdbx_strand_id
1 'polypeptide(L)'
;MGVFDIINSSNGLFLCRFCVKYQFRHCVINPGSRRVFILPQEPGNPRGGNYVFALDFQPLESPFYKIVCFRDTYIYNEKMMKKPGSLEILIYSSENGTWKTSRKFPGNQI
;
A
#
# COMPACT_ATOMS: atom_id res chain seq x y z
N MET A 1 14.77 -17.13 -3.39
CA MET A 1 14.24 -16.57 -4.65
C MET A 1 13.53 -15.27 -4.30
N GLY A 2 13.92 -14.13 -4.91
CA GLY A 2 13.20 -12.87 -4.69
C GLY A 2 11.88 -12.90 -5.45
N VAL A 3 10.80 -12.44 -4.82
CA VAL A 3 9.51 -12.24 -5.49
C VAL A 3 9.45 -10.79 -5.97
N PHE A 4 9.03 -10.57 -7.21
CA PHE A 4 8.78 -9.26 -7.80
C PHE A 4 7.50 -9.32 -8.63
N ASP A 5 6.52 -8.47 -8.30
CA ASP A 5 5.24 -8.39 -8.97
C ASP A 5 4.91 -6.93 -9.31
N ILE A 6 4.35 -6.69 -10.49
CA ILE A 6 3.65 -5.43 -10.78
C ILE A 6 2.22 -5.60 -10.26
N ILE A 7 1.83 -4.80 -9.28
CA ILE A 7 0.53 -4.92 -8.60
C ILE A 7 -0.51 -3.93 -9.13
N ASN A 8 -0.08 -2.82 -9.72
CA ASN A 8 -0.95 -1.84 -10.35
C ASN A 8 -0.17 -1.00 -11.37
N SER A 9 -0.87 -0.32 -12.27
CA SER A 9 -0.29 0.61 -13.25
C SER A 9 -1.23 1.77 -13.53
N SER A 10 -0.70 2.99 -13.64
CA SER A 10 -1.50 4.18 -13.98
C SER A 10 -0.64 5.22 -14.69
N ASN A 11 -1.11 5.69 -15.86
CA ASN A 11 -0.48 6.75 -16.67
C ASN A 11 1.06 6.65 -16.78
N GLY A 12 1.54 5.46 -17.13
CA GLY A 12 2.97 5.19 -17.36
C GLY A 12 3.80 4.94 -16.09
N LEU A 13 3.18 4.96 -14.91
CA LEU A 13 3.80 4.51 -13.66
C LEU A 13 3.38 3.09 -13.33
N PHE A 14 4.31 2.30 -12.79
CA PHE A 14 4.05 0.98 -12.24
C PHE A 14 4.20 0.99 -10.73
N LEU A 15 3.20 0.47 -10.03
CA LEU A 15 3.32 0.12 -8.63
C LEU A 15 3.74 -1.34 -8.54
N CYS A 16 4.87 -1.59 -7.90
CA CYS A 16 5.47 -2.91 -7.79
C CYS A 16 5.61 -3.32 -6.32
N ARG A 17 5.56 -4.63 -6.09
CA ARG A 17 5.87 -5.27 -4.83
C ARG A 17 7.08 -6.16 -5.00
N PHE A 18 8.00 -6.12 -4.05
CA PHE A 18 9.16 -7.00 -4.05
C PHE A 18 9.51 -7.47 -2.64
N CYS A 19 10.16 -8.63 -2.54
CA CYS A 19 10.55 -9.22 -1.25
C CYS A 19 12.07 -9.13 -1.03
N VAL A 20 12.48 -8.54 0.09
CA VAL A 20 13.89 -8.48 0.54
C VAL A 20 13.96 -8.97 1.97
N LYS A 21 14.81 -9.97 2.26
CA LYS A 21 14.99 -10.54 3.60
C LYS A 21 13.66 -10.91 4.27
N TYR A 22 12.75 -11.54 3.52
CA TYR A 22 11.41 -11.95 3.97
C TYR A 22 10.46 -10.79 4.33
N GLN A 23 10.77 -9.56 3.92
CA GLN A 23 9.89 -8.40 4.07
C GLN A 23 9.45 -7.92 2.68
N PHE A 24 8.14 -7.82 2.49
CA PHE A 24 7.59 -7.17 1.32
C PHE A 24 7.77 -5.66 1.42
N ARG A 25 8.18 -5.05 0.30
CA ARG A 25 8.28 -3.61 0.10
C ARG A 25 7.58 -3.24 -1.18
N HIS A 26 7.17 -1.98 -1.25
CA HIS A 26 6.50 -1.41 -2.40
C HIS A 26 7.38 -0.32 -3.03
N CYS A 27 7.35 -0.22 -4.35
CA CYS A 27 8.00 0.87 -5.08
C CYS A 27 7.15 1.32 -6.26
N VAL A 28 7.36 2.57 -6.66
CA VAL A 28 6.85 3.11 -7.92
C VAL A 28 7.98 3.18 -8.91
N ILE A 29 7.76 2.65 -10.10
CA ILE A 29 8.71 2.69 -11.21
C ILE A 29 8.13 3.59 -12.29
N ASN A 30 8.93 4.53 -12.77
CA ASN A 30 8.69 5.24 -14.01
C ASN A 30 9.65 4.69 -15.08
N PRO A 31 9.18 3.82 -15.99
CA PRO A 31 10.02 3.25 -17.03
C PRO A 31 10.57 4.30 -17.99
N GLY A 32 9.78 5.34 -18.29
CA GLY A 32 10.16 6.42 -19.21
C GLY A 32 11.38 7.21 -18.71
N SER A 33 11.47 7.42 -17.40
CA SER A 33 12.64 8.09 -16.78
C SER A 33 13.65 7.13 -16.17
N ARG A 34 13.39 5.82 -16.18
CA ARG A 34 14.19 4.78 -15.50
C ARG A 34 14.41 5.05 -14.01
N ARG A 35 13.46 5.73 -13.37
CA ARG A 35 13.52 6.06 -11.95
C ARG A 35 12.69 5.06 -11.15
N VAL A 36 13.25 4.65 -10.02
CA VAL A 36 12.59 3.79 -9.03
C VAL A 36 12.49 4.58 -7.73
N PHE A 37 11.28 4.63 -7.18
CA PHE A 37 11.01 5.26 -5.90
C PHE A 37 10.50 4.20 -4.92
N ILE A 38 11.29 3.90 -3.89
CA ILE A 38 10.88 2.97 -2.83
C ILE A 38 9.94 3.72 -1.89
N LEU A 39 8.74 3.17 -1.67
CA LEU A 39 7.79 3.79 -0.76
C LEU A 39 8.28 3.72 0.68
N PRO A 40 8.00 4.76 1.50
CA PRO A 40 8.20 4.66 2.93
C PRO A 40 7.29 3.56 3.48
N GLN A 41 7.73 2.94 4.58
CA GLN A 41 6.95 1.91 5.24
C GLN A 41 5.61 2.47 5.71
N GLU A 42 4.54 1.69 5.50
CA GLU A 42 3.20 2.04 5.90
C GLU A 42 3.10 2.16 7.43
N PRO A 43 2.38 3.16 7.99
CA PRO A 43 2.27 3.35 9.42
C PRO A 43 1.47 2.23 10.08
N GLY A 44 1.99 1.68 11.18
CA GLY A 44 1.41 0.52 11.87
C GLY A 44 1.93 -0.79 11.28
N ASN A 45 2.36 -1.71 12.14
CA ASN A 45 3.01 -2.97 11.79
C ASN A 45 1.99 -4.11 11.80
N PRO A 46 1.37 -4.49 10.68
CA PRO A 46 0.32 -5.48 10.70
C PRO A 46 1.02 -6.84 10.58
N ARG A 47 1.22 -7.50 11.72
CA ARG A 47 1.58 -8.91 11.72
C ARG A 47 0.39 -9.71 11.18
N GLY A 48 0.38 -9.89 9.87
CA GLY A 48 -0.71 -10.56 9.16
C GLY A 48 -1.85 -9.58 8.84
N GLY A 49 -2.19 -9.49 7.57
CA GLY A 49 -3.22 -8.63 7.00
C GLY A 49 -3.25 -8.87 5.50
N ASN A 50 -4.44 -8.82 4.88
CA ASN A 50 -4.53 -8.72 3.44
C ASN A 50 -4.41 -7.24 3.05
N TYR A 51 -3.61 -6.97 2.02
CA TYR A 51 -3.41 -5.63 1.50
C TYR A 51 -3.80 -5.59 0.04
N VAL A 52 -4.56 -4.56 -0.32
CA VAL A 52 -4.85 -4.22 -1.71
C VAL A 52 -4.33 -2.81 -1.95
N PHE A 53 -3.50 -2.67 -2.96
CA PHE A 53 -2.95 -1.37 -3.35
C PHE A 53 -3.50 -0.94 -4.70
N ALA A 54 -3.82 0.35 -4.80
CA ALA A 54 -4.18 1.01 -6.03
C ALA A 54 -3.29 2.23 -6.25
N LEU A 55 -2.89 2.46 -7.49
CA LEU A 55 -2.12 3.62 -7.91
C LEU A 55 -3.03 4.55 -8.70
N ASP A 56 -3.07 5.82 -8.31
CA ASP A 56 -3.75 6.86 -9.04
C ASP A 56 -2.74 7.94 -9.43
N PHE A 57 -2.65 8.22 -10.72
CA PHE A 57 -1.78 9.25 -11.26
C PHE A 57 -2.47 9.87 -12.45
N GLN A 58 -2.85 11.15 -12.34
CA GLN A 58 -3.51 11.90 -13.40
C GLN A 58 -2.70 13.17 -13.67
N PRO A 59 -1.68 13.09 -14.56
CA PRO A 59 -0.71 14.18 -14.75
C PRO A 59 -1.32 15.48 -15.28
N LEU A 60 -2.50 15.41 -15.89
CA LEU A 60 -3.26 16.59 -16.33
C LEU A 60 -3.88 17.37 -15.16
N GLU A 61 -4.17 16.70 -14.04
CA GLU A 61 -4.78 17.30 -12.86
C GLU A 61 -3.73 17.64 -11.78
N SER A 62 -2.75 16.75 -11.59
CA SER A 62 -1.68 16.94 -10.61
C SER A 62 -0.40 16.24 -11.06
N PRO A 63 0.79 16.87 -10.88
CA PRO A 63 2.06 16.21 -11.16
C PRO A 63 2.41 15.12 -10.13
N PHE A 64 1.60 14.98 -9.07
CA PHE A 64 1.84 14.06 -7.97
C PHE A 64 0.91 12.85 -8.07
N TYR A 65 1.47 11.66 -7.88
CA TYR A 65 0.68 10.43 -7.80
C TYR A 65 0.27 10.14 -6.36
N LYS A 66 -0.81 9.37 -6.21
CA LYS A 66 -1.30 8.88 -4.93
C LYS A 66 -1.36 7.36 -4.93
N ILE A 67 -1.16 6.76 -3.77
CA ILE A 67 -1.33 5.32 -3.60
C ILE A 67 -2.34 5.09 -2.50
N VAL A 68 -3.37 4.33 -2.81
CA VAL A 68 -4.39 3.92 -1.86
C VAL A 68 -4.09 2.50 -1.43
N CYS A 69 -3.95 2.29 -0.14
CA CYS A 69 -3.77 0.98 0.48
C CYS A 69 -5.00 0.67 1.34
N PHE A 70 -5.71 -0.38 0.97
CA PHE A 70 -6.74 -1.01 1.79
C PHE A 70 -6.07 -2.13 2.58
N ARG A 71 -6.15 -2.07 3.91
CA ARG A 71 -5.63 -3.13 4.77
C ARG A 71 -6.68 -3.64 5.72
N ASP A 72 -6.83 -4.95 5.75
CA ASP A 72 -7.59 -5.62 6.79
C ASP A 72 -6.70 -5.80 8.02
N THR A 73 -7.20 -5.42 9.19
CA THR A 73 -6.50 -5.61 10.46
C THR A 73 -7.12 -6.79 11.19
N TYR A 74 -6.29 -7.68 11.74
CA TYR A 74 -6.77 -8.75 12.60
C TYR A 74 -6.46 -8.42 14.05
N ILE A 75 -7.43 -8.70 14.93
CA ILE A 75 -7.20 -8.67 16.37
C ILE A 75 -7.05 -10.12 16.82
N TYR A 76 -5.93 -10.44 17.46
CA TYR A 76 -5.78 -11.72 18.12
C TYR A 76 -6.38 -11.61 19.52
N ASN A 77 -7.28 -12.53 19.87
CA ASN A 77 -7.70 -12.66 21.25
C ASN A 77 -6.63 -13.37 22.09
N GLU A 78 -6.85 -13.46 23.40
CA GLU A 78 -5.96 -14.17 24.35
C GLU A 78 -5.70 -15.64 23.98
N LYS A 79 -6.55 -16.25 23.15
CA LYS A 79 -6.43 -17.62 22.65
C LYS A 79 -5.75 -17.70 21.27
N MET A 80 -5.12 -16.61 20.81
CA MET A 80 -4.53 -16.46 19.47
C MET A 80 -5.47 -16.73 18.29
N MET A 81 -6.79 -16.68 18.50
CA MET A 81 -7.75 -16.75 17.40
C MET A 81 -7.84 -15.39 16.72
N LYS A 82 -7.75 -15.40 15.38
CA LYS A 82 -7.98 -14.22 14.55
C LYS A 82 -9.45 -13.83 14.60
N LYS A 83 -9.75 -12.62 15.06
CA LYS A 83 -11.03 -11.96 14.82
C LYS A 83 -10.87 -10.92 13.70
N PRO A 84 -11.90 -10.75 12.84
CA PRO A 84 -11.93 -9.64 11.90
C PRO A 84 -11.85 -8.34 12.70
N GLY A 85 -10.86 -7.52 12.38
CA GLY A 85 -10.67 -6.21 13.00
C GLY A 85 -11.37 -5.13 12.17
N SER A 86 -10.64 -4.06 11.91
CA SER A 86 -11.10 -2.94 11.07
C SER A 86 -10.47 -2.97 9.69
N LEU A 87 -11.21 -2.54 8.67
CA LEU A 87 -10.63 -2.12 7.41
C LEU A 87 -10.06 -0.71 7.60
N GLU A 88 -8.78 -0.53 7.29
CA GLU A 88 -8.14 0.78 7.29
C GLU A 88 -7.75 1.20 5.87
N ILE A 89 -8.01 2.47 5.55
CA ILE A 89 -7.57 3.08 4.29
C ILE A 89 -6.40 4.02 4.58
N LEU A 90 -5.26 3.73 3.98
CA LEU A 90 -4.07 4.56 3.98
C LEU A 90 -3.87 5.18 2.61
N ILE A 91 -3.50 6.46 2.57
CA ILE A 91 -3.23 7.19 1.34
C ILE A 91 -1.83 7.77 1.41
N TYR A 92 -0.96 7.35 0.50
CA TYR A 92 0.32 8.00 0.26
C TYR A 92 0.15 9.09 -0.80
N SER A 93 0.81 10.23 -0.62
CA SER A 93 0.93 11.27 -1.65
C SER A 93 2.40 11.50 -1.98
N SER A 94 2.75 11.48 -3.27
CA SER A 94 4.11 11.80 -3.72
C SER A 94 4.46 13.28 -3.57
N GLU A 95 3.48 14.15 -3.34
CA GLU A 95 3.68 15.58 -3.09
C GLU A 95 4.44 15.83 -1.79
N ASN A 96 4.04 15.14 -0.72
CA ASN A 96 4.61 15.30 0.61
C ASN A 96 5.44 14.09 1.04
N GLY A 97 5.41 12.99 0.28
CA GLY A 97 6.17 11.78 0.58
C GLY A 97 5.70 11.05 1.83
N THR A 98 4.44 11.24 2.27
CA THR A 98 3.93 10.66 3.51
C THR A 98 2.65 9.86 3.33
N TRP A 99 2.45 8.89 4.23
CA TRP A 99 1.20 8.18 4.41
C TRP A 99 0.28 8.94 5.35
N LYS A 100 -1.01 9.02 5.00
CA LYS A 100 -2.09 9.53 5.85
C LYS A 100 -3.16 8.47 6.02
N THR A 101 -3.61 8.24 7.24
CA THR A 101 -4.78 7.40 7.51
C THR A 101 -6.03 8.19 7.19
N SER A 102 -6.85 7.70 6.26
CA SER A 102 -8.07 8.39 5.84
C SER A 102 -9.26 8.01 6.74
N ARG A 103 -9.47 6.72 6.99
CA ARG A 103 -10.62 6.23 7.78
C ARG A 103 -10.41 4.79 8.24
N LYS A 104 -11.06 4.43 9.36
CA LYS A 104 -11.20 3.04 9.83
C LYS A 104 -12.67 2.64 9.76
N PHE A 105 -12.96 1.48 9.18
CA PHE A 105 -14.30 0.91 9.13
C PHE A 105 -14.36 -0.34 10.02
N PRO A 106 -15.42 -0.53 10.81
CA PRO A 106 -15.65 -1.81 11.47
C PRO A 106 -15.78 -2.92 10.41
N GLY A 107 -15.17 -4.09 10.63
CA GLY A 107 -15.20 -5.21 9.67
C GLY A 107 -16.59 -5.79 9.32
N ASN A 108 -17.67 -5.21 9.85
CA ASN A 108 -19.05 -5.65 9.69
C ASN A 108 -19.89 -4.73 8.78
N GLN A 109 -19.28 -3.74 8.09
CA GLN A 109 -20.02 -2.67 7.38
C GLN A 109 -19.68 -2.55 5.87
N ILE A 110 -19.27 -3.63 5.22
CA ILE A 110 -19.04 -3.64 3.76
C ILE A 110 -19.82 -4.79 3.14
#